data_AF-A0A9D9Q0V2-F1
#
_entry.id   AF-A0A9D9Q0V2-F1
#
_cell.length_a   1.000
_cell.length_b   1.000
_cell.length_c   1.000
_cell.angle_alpha   90.00
_cell.angle_beta   90.00
_cell.angle_gamma   90.00
#
_symmetry.space_group_name_H-M   'P 1'
#
loop_
_entity.id
_entity.type
_entity.pdbx_description
1 polymer ?
#
loop_
_entity_poly.entity_id
_entity_poly.type
_entity_poly.pdbx_seq_one_letter_code
_entity_poly.pdbx_strand_id
1 'polypeptide(L)'
;RIIIAGDFNDTPTLILKRDIMPAWSSPLLLEAERRGEGSIVYDGRWLMYDNFWIDPKAFPSARAQVYIRRDLISTNGGVRPLRTFTSRAYTAGPSDHLPIILHLYK
;
A
#
# COMPACT_ATOMS: atom_id res chain seq x y z
N ARG A 1 14.61 16.65 3.09
CA ARG A 1 13.37 16.01 3.59
C ARG A 1 12.58 15.56 2.38
N ILE A 2 12.62 14.28 2.05
CA ILE A 2 11.94 13.72 0.88
C ILE A 2 11.02 12.60 1.36
N ILE A 3 9.81 12.58 0.82
CA ILE A 3 8.82 11.52 0.95
C ILE A 3 8.41 11.18 -0.49
N ILE A 4 8.47 9.91 -0.85
CA ILE A 4 8.01 9.38 -2.13
C ILE A 4 6.77 8.56 -1.83
N ALA A 5 5.67 8.85 -2.52
CA ALA A 5 4.39 8.19 -2.33
C ALA A 5 3.85 7.75 -3.68
N GLY A 6 3.23 6.58 -3.73
CA GLY A 6 2.53 6.14 -4.93
C GLY A 6 2.21 4.65 -4.92
N ASP A 7 1.53 4.25 -5.99
CA ASP A 7 1.43 2.87 -6.46
C ASP A 7 2.69 2.55 -7.26
N PHE A 8 3.53 1.67 -6.72
CA PHE A 8 4.78 1.26 -7.35
C PHE A 8 4.61 0.05 -8.28
N ASN A 9 3.40 -0.52 -8.39
CA ASN A 9 3.10 -1.77 -9.12
C ASN A 9 4.01 -2.95 -8.73
N ASP A 10 4.61 -2.88 -7.55
CA ASP A 10 5.55 -3.86 -7.04
C ASP A 10 5.59 -3.78 -5.52
N THR A 11 5.99 -4.87 -4.88
CA THR A 11 6.02 -4.92 -3.43
C THR A 11 7.35 -4.39 -2.85
N PRO A 12 7.38 -3.87 -1.62
CA PRO A 12 8.60 -3.37 -0.99
C PRO A 12 9.73 -4.39 -0.99
N THR A 13 9.43 -5.66 -0.73
CA THR A 13 10.39 -6.76 -0.79
C THR A 13 11.03 -6.89 -2.16
N LEU A 14 10.24 -6.81 -3.24
CA LEU A 14 10.77 -6.91 -4.61
C LEU A 14 11.56 -5.66 -5.01
N ILE A 15 11.09 -4.47 -4.65
CA ILE A 15 11.77 -3.20 -4.91
C ILE A 15 13.15 -3.18 -4.24
N LEU A 16 13.24 -3.59 -2.96
CA LEU A 16 14.51 -3.70 -2.24
C LEU A 16 15.43 -4.74 -2.87
N LYS A 17 14.91 -5.91 -3.25
CA LYS A 17 15.71 -6.97 -3.88
C LYS A 17 16.32 -6.53 -5.22
N ARG A 18 15.63 -5.65 -5.94
CA ARG A 18 16.05 -5.13 -7.26
C ARG A 18 16.84 -3.83 -7.18
N ASP A 19 17.00 -3.25 -6.00
CA ASP A 19 17.71 -1.98 -5.77
C ASP A 19 17.16 -0.82 -6.63
N ILE A 20 15.84 -0.74 -6.77
CA ILE A 20 15.16 0.27 -7.61
C ILE A 20 15.09 1.64 -6.91
N MET A 21 15.12 1.65 -5.57
CA MET A 21 14.97 2.87 -4.77
C MET A 21 16.31 3.42 -4.31
N PRO A 22 16.43 4.74 -4.10
CA PRO A 22 17.65 5.33 -3.56
C PRO A 22 18.05 4.72 -2.21
N ALA A 23 19.34 4.41 -2.03
CA ALA A 23 19.87 3.77 -0.83
C ALA A 23 19.64 4.57 0.48
N TRP A 24 19.38 5.87 0.39
CA TRP A 24 19.05 6.70 1.55
C TRP A 24 17.58 6.62 1.96
N SER A 25 16.73 5.91 1.20
CA SER A 25 15.30 5.80 1.47
C SER A 25 14.93 4.43 2.05
N SER A 26 13.84 4.38 2.83
CA SER A 26 13.34 3.13 3.42
C SER A 26 11.81 3.01 3.22
N PRO A 27 11.29 1.81 2.89
CA PRO A 27 9.86 1.59 2.74
C PRO A 27 9.18 1.43 4.10
N LEU A 28 8.11 2.17 4.34
CA LEU A 28 7.41 2.14 5.63
C LEU A 28 6.51 0.91 5.82
N LEU A 29 6.03 0.29 4.74
CA LEU A 29 5.13 -0.88 4.80
C LEU A 29 5.79 -2.25 4.58
N LEU A 30 7.13 -2.36 4.62
CA LEU A 30 7.80 -3.66 4.44
C LEU A 30 7.36 -4.72 5.46
N GLU A 31 7.27 -4.35 6.74
CA GLU A 31 6.83 -5.30 7.77
C GLU A 31 5.35 -5.65 7.65
N ALA A 32 4.51 -4.73 7.16
CA ALA A 32 3.09 -5.01 6.89
C ALA A 32 2.94 -5.99 5.72
N GLU A 33 3.69 -5.78 4.63
CA GLU A 33 3.78 -6.73 3.51
C GLU A 33 4.19 -8.13 4.00
N ARG A 34 5.22 -8.22 4.86
CA ARG A 34 5.70 -9.51 5.40
C ARG A 34 4.65 -10.23 6.26
N ARG A 35 3.72 -9.51 6.87
CA ARG A 35 2.57 -10.08 7.60
C ARG A 35 1.41 -10.51 6.68
N GLY A 36 1.53 -10.28 5.38
CA GLY A 36 0.48 -10.58 4.40
C GLY A 36 -0.57 -9.48 4.26
N GLU A 37 -0.31 -8.27 4.77
CA GLU A 37 -1.15 -7.11 4.51
C GLU A 37 -0.87 -6.57 3.10
N GLY A 38 -1.84 -5.82 2.54
CA GLY A 38 -1.68 -5.22 1.22
C GLY A 38 -2.69 -4.10 0.96
N SER A 39 -2.40 -3.30 -0.05
CA SER A 39 -3.30 -2.26 -0.55
C SER A 39 -4.24 -2.79 -1.63
N ILE A 40 -3.84 -3.83 -2.38
CA ILE A 40 -4.62 -4.41 -3.48
C ILE A 40 -4.76 -5.93 -3.31
N VAL A 41 -5.82 -6.52 -3.86
CA VAL A 41 -5.95 -7.97 -4.05
C VAL A 41 -5.81 -8.35 -5.51
N TYR A 42 -4.78 -9.15 -5.82
CA TYR A 42 -4.53 -9.74 -7.13
C TYR A 42 -4.33 -11.25 -6.99
N ASP A 43 -4.99 -12.04 -7.84
CA ASP A 43 -4.97 -13.51 -7.81
C ASP A 43 -5.20 -14.12 -6.41
N GLY A 44 -6.15 -13.54 -5.68
CA GLY A 44 -6.50 -13.97 -4.32
C GLY A 44 -5.49 -13.61 -3.22
N ARG A 45 -4.42 -12.88 -3.57
CA ARG A 45 -3.36 -12.46 -2.63
C ARG A 45 -3.42 -10.96 -2.40
N TRP A 46 -3.23 -10.56 -1.14
CA TRP A 46 -2.97 -9.18 -0.79
C TRP A 46 -1.55 -8.81 -1.19
N LEU A 47 -1.39 -7.70 -1.92
CA LEU A 47 -0.11 -7.16 -2.35
C LEU A 47 0.02 -5.72 -1.88
N MET A 48 1.23 -5.35 -1.44
CA MET A 48 1.54 -4.00 -0.96
C MET A 48 2.13 -3.15 -2.08
N TYR A 49 1.31 -2.70 -3.03
CA TYR A 49 1.81 -1.88 -4.15
C TYR A 49 1.90 -0.40 -3.80
N ASP A 50 1.01 0.05 -2.92
CA ASP A 50 0.98 1.43 -2.43
C ASP A 50 1.87 1.55 -1.19
N ASN A 51 2.81 2.49 -1.20
CA ASN A 51 3.70 2.70 -0.06
C ASN A 51 4.22 4.14 0.01
N PHE A 52 4.86 4.44 1.13
CA PHE A 52 5.72 5.60 1.32
C PHE A 52 7.16 5.16 1.48
N TRP A 53 8.06 5.78 0.72
CA TRP A 53 9.51 5.72 0.93
C TRP A 53 9.97 7.04 1.49
N ILE A 54 10.77 7.00 2.54
CA ILE A 54 11.20 8.20 3.26
C ILE A 54 12.70 8.23 3.45
N ASP A 55 13.26 9.44 3.60
CA ASP A 55 14.55 9.62 4.25
C ASP A 55 14.39 9.36 5.76
N PRO A 56 14.94 8.25 6.31
CA PRO A 56 14.76 7.89 7.71
C PRO A 56 15.52 8.82 8.66
N LYS A 57 16.52 9.57 8.19
CA LYS A 57 17.20 10.58 9.00
C LYS A 57 16.32 11.82 9.18
N ALA A 58 15.56 12.17 8.14
CA ALA A 58 14.61 13.28 8.20
C ALA A 58 13.33 12.92 8.96
N PHE A 59 12.92 11.65 8.96
CA PHE A 59 11.65 11.19 9.54
C PHE A 59 11.82 9.90 10.36
N PRO A 60 12.63 9.90 11.43
CA PRO A 60 13.04 8.69 12.14
C PRO A 60 11.90 7.95 12.85
N SER A 61 10.80 8.65 13.12
CA SER A 61 9.63 8.09 13.82
C SER A 61 8.42 7.88 12.91
N ALA A 62 8.55 8.13 11.60
CA ALA A 62 7.42 7.97 10.68
C ALA A 62 6.88 6.54 10.69
N ARG A 63 5.56 6.43 10.60
CA ARG A 63 4.86 5.15 10.50
C ARG A 63 3.84 5.22 9.38
N ALA A 64 3.63 4.12 8.69
CA ALA A 64 2.55 3.99 7.75
C ALA A 64 1.70 2.76 8.07
N GLN A 65 0.44 2.78 7.65
CA GLN A 65 -0.46 1.64 7.76
C GLN A 65 -1.46 1.64 6.61
N VAL A 66 -1.94 0.46 6.23
CA VAL A 66 -3.09 0.33 5.33
C VAL A 66 -4.35 0.79 6.06
N TYR A 67 -5.12 1.67 5.43
CA TYR A 67 -6.41 2.10 5.95
C TYR A 67 -7.50 1.11 5.58
N ILE A 68 -7.82 0.20 6.51
CA ILE A 68 -8.85 -0.80 6.32
C ILE A 68 -10.12 -0.35 7.06
N ARG A 69 -11.21 -0.18 6.30
CA ARG A 69 -12.55 -0.02 6.86
C ARG A 69 -13.55 -0.93 6.18
N ARG A 70 -14.59 -1.30 6.91
CA ARG A 70 -15.68 -2.15 6.42
C ARG A 70 -16.36 -1.60 5.17
N ASP A 71 -16.51 -0.29 5.04
CA ASP A 71 -17.12 0.37 3.88
C ASP A 71 -16.19 0.50 2.67
N LEU A 72 -14.91 0.17 2.82
CA LEU A 72 -13.93 0.08 1.72
C LEU A 72 -13.72 -1.36 1.22
N ILE A 73 -14.41 -2.33 1.82
CA ILE A 73 -14.20 -3.75 1.58
C ILE A 73 -15.47 -4.39 1.01
N SER A 74 -15.31 -5.10 -0.10
CA SER A 74 -16.29 -6.05 -0.60
C SER A 74 -16.01 -7.44 -0.02
N THR A 75 -17.07 -8.16 0.35
CA THR A 75 -17.03 -9.59 0.65
C THR A 75 -17.64 -10.44 -0.46
N ASN A 76 -18.25 -9.80 -1.47
CA ASN A 76 -18.82 -10.48 -2.62
C ASN A 76 -17.71 -10.96 -3.54
N GLY A 77 -17.57 -12.28 -3.68
CA GLY A 77 -16.45 -12.89 -4.42
C GLY A 77 -15.12 -12.83 -3.67
N GLY A 78 -15.15 -12.81 -2.34
CA GLY A 78 -13.96 -12.78 -1.45
C GLY A 78 -13.67 -11.39 -0.88
N VAL A 79 -12.85 -11.35 0.18
CA VAL A 79 -12.48 -10.10 0.88
C VAL A 79 -11.48 -9.32 0.04
N ARG A 80 -11.89 -8.14 -0.45
CA ARG A 80 -11.08 -7.30 -1.35
C ARG A 80 -11.54 -5.83 -1.27
N PRO A 81 -10.77 -4.87 -1.78
CA PRO A 81 -11.21 -3.48 -1.88
C PRO A 81 -12.48 -3.35 -2.73
N LEU A 82 -13.37 -2.44 -2.33
CA LEU A 82 -14.61 -2.17 -3.04
C LEU A 82 -14.30 -1.34 -4.29
N ARG A 83 -14.21 -2.02 -5.43
CA ARG A 83 -13.79 -1.43 -6.71
C ARG A 83 -14.79 -0.43 -7.25
N THR A 84 -14.29 0.59 -7.95
CA THR A 84 -15.13 1.51 -8.74
C THR A 84 -15.76 0.79 -9.93
N PHE A 85 -15.01 -0.09 -10.57
CA PHE A 85 -15.48 -0.93 -11.65
C PHE A 85 -15.13 -2.40 -11.41
N THR A 86 -16.05 -3.29 -11.76
CA THR A 86 -15.78 -4.73 -11.88
C THR A 86 -16.04 -5.14 -13.31
N SER A 87 -14.99 -5.62 -13.99
CA SER A 87 -14.97 -5.85 -15.43
C SER A 87 -15.35 -4.58 -16.21
N ARG A 88 -16.61 -4.39 -16.56
CA ARG A 88 -17.13 -3.19 -17.25
C ARG A 88 -18.31 -2.54 -16.53
N ALA A 89 -18.72 -3.08 -15.39
CA ALA A 89 -19.83 -2.56 -14.61
C ALA A 89 -19.32 -1.60 -13.54
N TYR A 90 -19.93 -0.42 -13.45
CA TYR A 90 -19.72 0.50 -12.33
C TYR A 90 -20.33 -0.12 -11.06
N THR A 91 -19.54 -0.21 -10.00
CA THR A 91 -19.93 -0.84 -8.72
C THR A 91 -19.98 0.14 -7.55
N ALA A 92 -19.85 1.45 -7.83
CA ALA A 92 -19.91 2.54 -6.85
C ALA A 92 -18.90 2.44 -5.69
N GLY A 93 -17.86 1.63 -5.86
CA GLY A 93 -16.76 1.56 -4.90
C GLY A 93 -15.73 2.68 -5.10
N PRO A 94 -15.00 3.06 -4.04
CA PRO A 94 -14.06 4.17 -4.10
C PRO A 94 -12.78 3.86 -4.88
N SER A 95 -12.26 2.62 -4.83
CA SER A 95 -11.03 2.21 -5.52
C SER A 95 -10.83 0.70 -5.38
N ASP A 96 -10.09 0.10 -6.32
CA ASP A 96 -9.56 -1.26 -6.18
C ASP A 96 -8.29 -1.35 -5.31
N HIS A 97 -7.81 -0.22 -4.80
CA HIS A 97 -6.73 -0.10 -3.84
C HIS A 97 -7.24 0.49 -2.51
N LEU A 98 -6.64 0.07 -1.39
CA LEU A 98 -6.84 0.66 -0.08
C LEU A 98 -5.87 1.84 0.12
N PRO A 99 -6.32 2.94 0.74
CA PRO A 99 -5.43 4.05 1.06
C PRO A 99 -4.34 3.65 2.06
N ILE A 100 -3.18 4.30 1.96
CA ILE A 100 -2.14 4.24 2.99
C ILE A 100 -2.14 5.54 3.79
N ILE A 101 -2.12 5.45 5.12
CA ILE A 101 -1.99 6.62 6.00
C ILE A 101 -0.54 6.71 6.46
N LEU A 102 0.07 7.87 6.22
CA LEU A 102 1.38 8.24 6.74
C LEU A 102 1.22 9.10 8.00
N HIS A 103 1.80 8.65 9.11
CA HIS A 103 1.91 9.40 10.35
C HIS A 103 3.33 9.97 10.47
N LEU A 104 3.42 11.31 10.50
CA LEU A 104 4.66 12.03 10.77
C LEU A 104 4.63 12.60 12.18
N TYR A 105 5.63 12.24 12.97
CA TYR A 105 5.80 12.73 14.33
C TYR A 105 6.87 13.83 14.34
N LYS A 106 6.70 14.82 15.21
CA LYS A 106 7.67 15.90 15.43
C LYS A 106 8.80 15.43 16.33
#